data_AF-A0A455SST9-F1
#
_entry.id   AF-A0A455SST9-F1
#
_cell.length_a   1.000
_cell.length_b   1.000
_cell.length_c   1.000
_cell.angle_alpha   90.00
_cell.angle_beta   90.00
_cell.angle_gamma   90.00
#
_symmetry.space_group_name_H-M   'P 1'
#
loop_
_entity.id
_entity.type
_entity.pdbx_description
1 polymer ?
#
loop_
_entity_poly.entity_id
_entity_poly.type
_entity_poly.pdbx_seq_one_letter_code
_entity_poly.pdbx_strand_id
1 'polypeptide(L)'
;MASGNYIKRKRPVTQMTDIQPVIRRTTRLLEAVPGMDFRDTDELHLEAIQTRTTTAFTVSRPAASKPAISPLARHLPWLRVFLICLIMVIVGTGVLIGVGISQRSNGSLLLPYSGGKVYDIQVGGELANTWQTKQPIKPKVELPKQTGPYSVLGKPTITADFINKVLQDYGSPAAGKGKALYDLGVQYGIDPVYALAFFLHESGFGTQGEARVTHSLGNLRCIPNYDCIDQDRGGYASFPSWEEGFKAWYALIRNLYVAQWGKTTIDQIIPTYAPRADNNDEKAYINAVKHSVDTWRAGTLRP
;
A
#
# COMPACT_ATOMS: atom_id res chain seq x y z
N MET A 1 -14.01 9.65 67.43
CA MET A 1 -14.96 10.74 67.14
C MET A 1 -14.91 11.04 65.65
N ALA A 2 -16.08 11.16 65.01
CA ALA A 2 -16.38 11.51 63.59
C ALA A 2 -15.75 10.59 62.51
N SER A 3 -16.44 9.62 61.89
CA SER A 3 -17.70 9.63 61.11
C SER A 3 -17.66 10.54 59.87
N GLY A 4 -17.63 9.91 58.69
CA GLY A 4 -17.68 10.56 57.38
C GLY A 4 -17.93 9.54 56.27
N ASN A 5 -19.20 9.12 56.14
CA ASN A 5 -19.72 8.25 55.09
C ASN A 5 -19.65 8.92 53.71
N TYR A 6 -19.00 8.28 52.74
CA TYR A 6 -19.11 8.66 51.32
C TYR A 6 -20.20 7.83 50.63
N ILE A 7 -21.30 8.51 50.31
CA ILE A 7 -22.43 8.00 49.53
C ILE A 7 -21.97 7.79 48.08
N LYS A 8 -21.97 6.54 47.61
CA LYS A 8 -21.87 6.18 46.19
C LYS A 8 -23.12 6.67 45.45
N ARG A 9 -23.03 7.75 44.68
CA ARG A 9 -24.04 8.11 43.68
C ARG A 9 -23.93 7.18 42.47
N LYS A 10 -24.94 6.32 42.29
CA LYS A 10 -25.19 5.56 41.04
C LYS A 10 -25.47 6.55 39.91
N ARG A 11 -24.77 6.41 38.78
CA ARG A 11 -25.10 7.09 37.53
C ARG A 11 -26.37 6.45 36.93
N PRO A 12 -27.31 7.23 36.38
CA PRO A 12 -28.47 6.67 35.70
C PRO A 12 -28.04 5.98 34.40
N VAL A 13 -28.53 4.75 34.22
CA VAL A 13 -28.44 3.96 33.00
C VAL A 13 -29.38 4.59 31.98
N THR A 14 -28.84 5.19 30.92
CA THR A 14 -29.62 5.60 29.75
C THR A 14 -29.90 4.35 28.92
N GLN A 15 -31.19 4.02 28.79
CA GLN A 15 -31.71 2.97 27.92
C GLN A 15 -31.25 3.18 26.48
N MET A 16 -30.69 2.12 25.88
CA MET A 16 -30.54 1.99 24.44
C MET A 16 -31.93 1.88 23.81
N THR A 17 -32.30 2.87 23.02
CA THR A 17 -33.43 2.78 22.11
C THR A 17 -33.04 1.89 20.92
N ASP A 18 -33.85 0.85 20.77
CA ASP A 18 -33.85 -0.17 19.75
C ASP A 18 -34.03 0.45 18.34
N ILE A 19 -32.99 0.39 17.51
CA ILE A 19 -33.11 0.76 16.09
C ILE A 19 -33.48 -0.50 15.32
N GLN A 20 -34.76 -0.60 14.97
CA GLN A 20 -35.29 -1.65 14.11
C GLN A 20 -34.56 -1.71 12.76
N PRO A 21 -34.36 -2.92 12.19
CA PRO A 21 -33.86 -3.06 10.83
C PRO A 21 -34.95 -2.69 9.81
N VAL A 22 -34.63 -1.75 8.92
CA VAL A 22 -35.46 -1.40 7.75
C VAL A 22 -35.52 -2.58 6.79
N ILE A 23 -36.67 -3.26 6.75
CA ILE A 23 -37.01 -4.28 5.77
C ILE A 23 -37.25 -3.59 4.42
N ARG A 24 -36.40 -3.86 3.43
CA ARG A 24 -36.71 -3.61 2.01
C ARG A 24 -37.29 -4.88 1.37
N ARG A 25 -38.61 -4.89 1.16
CA ARG A 25 -39.34 -5.65 0.11
C ARG A 25 -40.00 -4.56 -0.74
N THR A 26 -40.11 -4.55 -2.06
CA THR A 26 -40.01 -5.45 -3.22
C THR A 26 -39.88 -4.47 -4.43
N THR A 27 -39.55 -4.76 -5.70
CA THR A 27 -40.17 -5.68 -6.66
C THR A 27 -39.39 -5.56 -7.99
N ARG A 28 -38.99 -6.67 -8.60
CA ARG A 28 -39.27 -7.02 -10.01
C ARG A 28 -38.77 -8.44 -10.29
N LEU A 29 -39.68 -9.39 -10.14
CA LEU A 29 -39.59 -10.73 -10.72
C LEU A 29 -40.16 -10.62 -12.14
N LEU A 30 -39.42 -11.11 -13.13
CA LEU A 30 -39.89 -11.33 -14.50
C LEU A 30 -40.62 -12.68 -14.55
N GLU A 31 -41.82 -12.67 -15.12
CA GLU A 31 -42.71 -13.82 -15.23
C GLU A 31 -42.17 -14.87 -16.22
N ALA A 32 -42.27 -16.13 -15.81
CA ALA A 32 -42.11 -17.30 -16.65
C ALA A 32 -43.45 -17.62 -17.34
N VAL A 33 -43.40 -17.87 -18.65
CA VAL A 33 -44.52 -18.38 -19.45
C VAL A 33 -44.55 -19.91 -19.33
N PRO A 34 -45.67 -20.54 -18.90
CA PRO A 34 -45.80 -21.98 -18.87
C PRO A 34 -46.61 -22.53 -20.06
N GLY A 35 -46.22 -23.71 -20.53
CA GLY A 35 -47.16 -24.72 -21.02
C GLY A 35 -47.04 -25.12 -22.50
N MET A 36 -46.27 -26.17 -22.78
CA MET A 36 -46.77 -27.29 -23.59
C MET A 36 -45.89 -28.52 -23.36
N ASP A 37 -46.49 -29.54 -22.74
CA ASP A 37 -45.97 -30.88 -22.54
C ASP A 37 -46.45 -31.77 -23.69
N PHE A 38 -45.60 -32.63 -24.25
CA PHE A 38 -45.98 -33.99 -24.64
C PHE A 38 -44.73 -34.85 -24.90
N ARG A 39 -44.72 -36.01 -24.24
CA ARG A 39 -43.75 -37.12 -24.33
C ARG A 39 -43.99 -38.02 -25.55
N ASP A 40 -43.01 -38.90 -25.73
CA ASP A 40 -43.02 -40.22 -26.40
C ASP A 40 -42.77 -40.23 -27.93
N THR A 41 -41.55 -40.63 -28.33
CA THR A 41 -41.08 -41.98 -28.75
C THR A 41 -41.57 -42.34 -30.15
N ASP A 42 -40.64 -42.52 -31.09
CA ASP A 42 -40.43 -43.82 -31.72
C ASP A 42 -39.28 -43.79 -32.75
N GLU A 43 -38.56 -44.91 -32.76
CA GLU A 43 -37.60 -45.35 -33.77
C GLU A 43 -38.21 -45.35 -35.18
N LEU A 44 -37.39 -45.22 -36.23
CA LEU A 44 -37.20 -46.29 -37.23
C LEU A 44 -36.37 -45.82 -38.45
N HIS A 45 -35.32 -46.60 -38.70
CA HIS A 45 -34.86 -47.15 -39.96
C HIS A 45 -34.12 -46.33 -41.05
N LEU A 46 -32.95 -46.93 -41.33
CA LEU A 46 -32.02 -46.82 -42.44
C LEU A 46 -32.58 -47.28 -43.80
N GLU A 47 -31.88 -46.80 -44.84
CA GLU A 47 -31.65 -47.35 -46.18
C GLU A 47 -32.67 -47.12 -47.31
N ALA A 48 -32.18 -46.50 -48.39
CA ALA A 48 -32.50 -46.92 -49.75
C ALA A 48 -31.32 -46.61 -50.70
N ILE A 49 -30.89 -47.67 -51.38
CA ILE A 49 -29.77 -47.78 -52.32
C ILE A 49 -30.28 -47.53 -53.77
N GLN A 50 -29.34 -47.21 -54.66
CA GLN A 50 -29.25 -47.62 -56.08
C GLN A 50 -29.65 -46.64 -57.21
N THR A 51 -28.58 -46.12 -57.82
CA THR A 51 -28.27 -45.95 -59.26
C THR A 51 -29.32 -46.34 -60.31
N ARG A 52 -29.52 -45.45 -61.31
CA ARG A 52 -29.63 -45.88 -62.71
C ARG A 52 -29.23 -44.81 -63.73
N THR A 53 -28.27 -45.21 -64.55
CA THR A 53 -27.73 -44.59 -65.76
C THR A 53 -28.75 -44.61 -66.90
N THR A 54 -28.79 -43.57 -67.76
CA THR A 54 -29.01 -43.70 -69.22
C THR A 54 -28.64 -42.41 -69.97
N THR A 55 -27.67 -42.59 -70.86
CA THR A 55 -27.27 -41.83 -72.06
C THR A 55 -28.46 -41.51 -72.99
N ALA A 56 -28.46 -40.62 -73.99
CA ALA A 56 -27.65 -39.50 -74.47
C ALA A 56 -28.38 -39.01 -75.76
N PHE A 57 -28.51 -37.70 -76.02
CA PHE A 57 -28.59 -37.20 -77.41
C PHE A 57 -28.28 -35.70 -77.48
N THR A 58 -27.42 -35.34 -78.43
CA THR A 58 -26.81 -34.02 -78.62
C THR A 58 -27.37 -33.38 -79.88
N VAL A 59 -27.89 -32.14 -79.84
CA VAL A 59 -27.89 -31.21 -80.99
C VAL A 59 -27.91 -29.73 -80.53
N SER A 60 -26.95 -28.98 -81.09
CA SER A 60 -26.80 -27.53 -81.33
C SER A 60 -26.78 -26.48 -80.19
N ARG A 61 -25.68 -25.71 -80.24
CA ARG A 61 -25.26 -24.58 -79.40
C ARG A 61 -25.85 -23.26 -79.92
N PRO A 62 -26.04 -22.26 -79.04
CA PRO A 62 -25.40 -20.97 -79.32
C PRO A 62 -24.64 -20.39 -78.12
N ALA A 63 -23.55 -19.69 -78.46
CA ALA A 63 -22.80 -18.69 -77.71
C ALA A 63 -22.40 -18.98 -76.24
N ALA A 64 -21.11 -19.23 -76.05
CA ALA A 64 -20.47 -19.15 -74.74
C ALA A 64 -20.53 -17.72 -74.18
N SER A 65 -21.27 -17.52 -73.08
CA SER A 65 -21.09 -16.35 -72.22
C SER A 65 -19.79 -16.54 -71.41
N LYS A 66 -18.90 -15.54 -71.47
CA LYS A 66 -17.68 -15.50 -70.65
C LYS A 66 -18.08 -15.46 -69.16
N PRO A 67 -17.49 -16.29 -68.27
CA PRO A 67 -17.78 -16.20 -66.85
C PRO A 67 -17.26 -14.86 -66.29
N ALA A 68 -18.12 -14.15 -65.57
CA ALA A 68 -17.78 -12.90 -64.90
C ALA A 68 -16.69 -13.17 -63.84
N ILE A 69 -15.54 -12.52 -63.98
CA ILE A 69 -14.43 -12.60 -63.02
C ILE A 69 -14.92 -11.96 -61.71
N SER A 70 -14.80 -12.70 -60.59
CA SER A 70 -15.24 -12.21 -59.29
C SER A 70 -14.48 -10.91 -58.93
N PRO A 71 -15.17 -9.88 -58.42
CA PRO A 71 -14.55 -8.58 -58.10
C PRO A 71 -13.43 -8.70 -57.04
N LEU A 72 -13.46 -9.75 -56.21
CA LEU A 72 -12.43 -10.05 -55.22
C LEU A 72 -11.11 -10.52 -55.85
N ALA A 73 -11.15 -11.22 -57.00
CA ALA A 73 -9.93 -11.72 -57.65
C ALA A 73 -9.04 -10.57 -58.15
N ARG A 74 -9.64 -9.44 -58.53
CA ARG A 74 -8.93 -8.26 -59.06
C ARG A 74 -8.12 -7.52 -57.99
N HIS A 75 -8.59 -7.51 -56.75
CA HIS A 75 -7.98 -6.74 -55.65
C HIS A 75 -7.12 -7.59 -54.72
N LEU A 76 -7.08 -8.92 -54.93
CA LEU A 76 -6.30 -9.86 -54.14
C LEU A 76 -4.80 -9.50 -54.00
N PRO A 77 -4.11 -9.00 -55.05
CA PRO A 77 -2.70 -8.60 -54.93
C PRO A 77 -2.53 -7.39 -53.98
N TRP A 78 -3.43 -6.40 -54.10
CA TRP A 78 -3.38 -5.19 -53.27
C TRP A 78 -3.76 -5.50 -51.81
N LEU A 79 -4.75 -6.36 -51.60
CA LEU A 79 -5.14 -6.85 -50.28
C LEU A 79 -4.01 -7.62 -49.59
N ARG A 80 -3.26 -8.45 -50.33
CA ARG A 80 -2.10 -9.17 -49.78
C ARG A 80 -1.01 -8.21 -49.31
N VAL A 81 -0.68 -7.19 -50.12
CA VAL A 81 0.31 -6.17 -49.73
C VAL A 81 -0.18 -5.39 -48.51
N PHE A 82 -1.45 -4.99 -48.48
CA PHE A 82 -2.04 -4.30 -47.34
C PHE A 82 -2.00 -5.14 -46.05
N LEU A 83 -2.37 -6.43 -46.13
CA LEU A 83 -2.31 -7.35 -44.99
C LEU A 83 -0.87 -7.57 -44.50
N ILE A 84 0.11 -7.68 -45.40
CA ILE A 84 1.53 -7.78 -45.03
C ILE A 84 1.99 -6.51 -44.32
N CYS A 85 1.65 -5.33 -44.83
CA CYS A 85 1.95 -4.06 -44.18
C CYS A 85 1.30 -3.94 -42.79
N LEU A 86 0.03 -4.35 -42.66
CA LEU A 86 -0.69 -4.34 -41.38
C LEU A 86 0.00 -5.26 -40.35
N ILE A 87 0.38 -6.48 -40.76
CA ILE A 87 1.09 -7.43 -39.89
C ILE A 87 2.45 -6.85 -39.47
N MET A 88 3.21 -6.25 -40.39
CA MET A 88 4.50 -5.62 -40.09
C MET A 88 4.36 -4.48 -39.08
N VAL A 89 3.31 -3.66 -39.18
CA VAL A 89 3.03 -2.59 -38.20
C VAL A 89 2.67 -3.17 -36.84
N ILE A 90 1.84 -4.21 -36.78
CA ILE A 90 1.46 -4.87 -35.51
C ILE A 90 2.69 -5.49 -34.84
N VAL A 91 3.51 -6.22 -35.59
CA VAL A 91 4.74 -6.84 -35.08
C VAL A 91 5.74 -5.76 -34.66
N GLY A 92 5.96 -4.73 -35.48
CA GLY A 92 6.84 -3.61 -35.14
C GLY A 92 6.40 -2.86 -33.89
N THR A 93 5.09 -2.60 -33.74
CA THR A 93 4.53 -1.98 -32.54
C THR A 93 4.67 -2.88 -31.33
N GLY A 94 4.43 -4.20 -31.48
CA GLY A 94 4.63 -5.18 -30.41
C GLY A 94 6.09 -5.26 -29.94
N VAL A 95 7.05 -5.19 -30.88
CA VAL A 95 8.48 -5.12 -30.55
C VAL A 95 8.82 -3.82 -29.85
N LEU A 96 8.32 -2.66 -30.32
CA LEU A 96 8.57 -1.37 -29.69
C LEU A 96 7.96 -1.28 -28.28
N ILE A 97 6.76 -1.85 -28.06
CA ILE A 97 6.15 -1.97 -26.73
C ILE A 97 6.97 -2.94 -25.86
N GLY A 98 7.39 -4.09 -26.39
CA GLY A 98 8.23 -5.06 -25.67
C GLY A 98 9.59 -4.48 -25.26
N VAL A 99 10.21 -3.70 -26.15
CA VAL A 99 11.45 -2.96 -25.88
C VAL A 99 11.19 -1.84 -24.87
N GLY A 100 10.10 -1.09 -24.98
CA GLY A 100 9.73 -0.06 -23.99
C GLY A 100 9.49 -0.62 -22.59
N ILE A 101 8.91 -1.83 -22.48
CA ILE A 101 8.75 -2.55 -21.22
C ILE A 101 10.11 -3.06 -20.70
N SER A 102 10.98 -3.57 -21.59
CA SER A 102 12.27 -4.16 -21.22
C SER A 102 13.36 -3.12 -20.90
N GLN A 103 13.27 -1.91 -21.50
CA GLN A 103 14.17 -0.79 -21.25
C GLN A 103 13.73 0.09 -20.07
N ARG A 104 12.63 -0.27 -19.39
CA ARG A 104 12.23 0.37 -18.14
C ARG A 104 13.13 -0.10 -17.00
N SER A 105 14.40 0.33 -17.01
CA SER A 105 15.22 0.31 -15.79
C SER A 105 14.57 1.26 -14.80
N ASN A 106 14.15 0.71 -13.66
CA ASN A 106 13.36 1.36 -12.61
C ASN A 106 11.89 1.54 -13.02
N GLY A 107 11.16 0.43 -12.99
CA GLY A 107 9.71 0.49 -12.88
C GLY A 107 9.34 1.48 -11.77
N SER A 108 8.46 2.41 -12.11
CA SER A 108 7.68 3.14 -11.13
C SER A 108 7.10 2.09 -10.19
N LEU A 109 7.71 1.98 -9.02
CA LEU A 109 7.25 1.11 -7.96
C LEU A 109 5.96 1.77 -7.48
N LEU A 110 4.85 1.48 -8.16
CA LEU A 110 3.54 1.57 -7.57
C LEU A 110 3.56 0.52 -6.45
N LEU A 111 4.17 0.87 -5.31
CA LEU A 111 3.92 0.19 -4.07
C LEU A 111 2.42 0.34 -3.85
N PRO A 112 1.63 -0.74 -3.89
CA PRO A 112 0.33 -0.68 -3.26
C PRO A 112 0.63 -0.46 -1.78
N TYR A 113 0.54 0.79 -1.34
CA TYR A 113 0.64 1.17 0.06
C TYR A 113 -0.63 0.63 0.74
N SER A 114 -0.56 -0.65 1.07
CA SER A 114 -1.53 -1.37 1.88
C SER A 114 -0.88 -1.58 3.22
N GLY A 115 -1.36 -0.88 4.25
CA GLY A 115 -1.38 -1.40 5.62
C GLY A 115 -0.04 -1.91 6.11
N GLY A 116 0.82 -1.03 6.62
CA GLY A 116 2.02 -1.42 7.37
C GLY A 116 1.70 -2.57 8.32
N LYS A 117 2.31 -3.73 8.06
CA LYS A 117 2.21 -4.89 8.93
C LYS A 117 3.01 -4.58 10.20
N VAL A 118 2.45 -4.93 11.35
CA VAL A 118 3.03 -4.68 12.67
C VAL A 118 3.77 -5.95 13.10
N TYR A 119 5.06 -5.86 13.45
CA TYR A 119 5.95 -7.02 13.60
C TYR A 119 6.72 -7.04 14.92
N ASP A 120 6.72 -8.19 15.60
CA ASP A 120 7.31 -8.46 16.91
C ASP A 120 8.83 -8.43 16.91
N ILE A 121 9.40 -7.24 17.04
CA ILE A 121 10.46 -6.83 17.98
C ILE A 121 10.89 -5.42 17.55
N GLN A 122 10.90 -4.49 18.50
CA GLN A 122 11.58 -3.22 18.33
C GLN A 122 12.46 -3.02 19.56
N VAL A 123 13.75 -3.24 19.36
CA VAL A 123 14.80 -2.96 20.34
C VAL A 123 14.61 -1.55 20.90
N GLY A 124 14.32 -1.50 22.20
CA GLY A 124 13.94 -0.29 22.91
C GLY A 124 13.33 -0.60 24.27
N GLY A 125 12.41 -1.56 24.34
CA GLY A 125 11.71 -1.96 25.58
C GLY A 125 12.65 -2.38 26.72
N GLU A 126 13.47 -3.40 26.48
CA GLU A 126 14.37 -3.96 27.51
C GLU A 126 15.43 -2.96 27.98
N LEU A 127 15.90 -2.09 27.08
CA LEU A 127 16.91 -1.07 27.37
C LEU A 127 16.32 0.28 27.71
N ALA A 128 15.00 0.41 27.88
CA ALA A 128 14.30 1.69 28.03
C ALA A 128 14.87 2.56 29.14
N ASN A 129 15.23 1.95 30.27
CA ASN A 129 15.86 2.62 31.40
C ASN A 129 17.18 3.34 31.04
N THR A 130 17.83 2.98 29.93
CA THR A 130 19.11 3.57 29.51
C THR A 130 18.95 4.75 28.56
N TRP A 131 17.80 4.90 27.89
CA TRP A 131 17.62 5.88 26.81
C TRP A 131 16.39 6.77 26.95
N GLN A 132 15.38 6.36 27.74
CA GLN A 132 14.11 7.06 27.94
C GLN A 132 14.25 8.29 28.84
N THR A 133 15.10 9.23 28.43
CA THR A 133 15.31 10.51 29.09
C THR A 133 14.75 11.64 28.23
N LYS A 134 14.32 12.73 28.87
CA LYS A 134 13.68 13.86 28.17
C LYS A 134 14.66 14.69 27.32
N GLN A 135 15.95 14.44 27.41
CA GLN A 135 17.01 15.23 26.77
C GLN A 135 18.01 14.30 26.07
N PRO A 136 18.74 14.79 25.07
CA PRO A 136 19.84 14.05 24.46
C PRO A 136 20.91 13.70 25.49
N ILE A 137 21.32 12.44 25.53
CA ILE A 137 22.45 12.02 26.34
C ILE A 137 23.76 12.25 25.60
N LYS A 138 24.84 12.43 26.37
CA LYS A 138 26.20 12.47 25.83
C LYS A 138 26.50 11.11 25.15
N PRO A 139 27.03 11.11 23.91
CA PRO A 139 27.43 9.87 23.25
C PRO A 139 28.44 9.08 24.09
N LYS A 140 28.20 7.77 24.23
CA LYS A 140 29.12 6.80 24.83
C LYS A 140 30.22 6.36 23.85
N VAL A 141 29.96 6.54 22.56
CA VAL A 141 30.89 6.28 21.46
C VAL A 141 31.24 7.59 20.75
N GLU A 142 32.43 7.65 20.16
CA GLU A 142 32.80 8.80 19.31
C GLU A 142 31.92 8.79 18.05
N LEU A 143 31.22 9.90 17.82
CA LEU A 143 30.39 10.06 16.63
C LEU A 143 31.25 10.49 15.44
N PRO A 144 30.93 10.05 14.22
CA PRO A 144 31.65 10.49 13.02
C PRO A 144 31.64 12.02 12.89
N LYS A 145 32.81 12.62 12.63
CA LYS A 145 32.94 14.07 12.40
C LYS A 145 32.21 14.53 11.14
N GLN A 146 32.17 13.66 10.13
CA GLN A 146 31.37 13.82 8.93
C GLN A 146 30.29 12.75 8.91
N THR A 147 29.05 13.18 8.80
CA THR A 147 27.92 12.28 8.69
C THR A 147 27.76 11.81 7.24
N GLY A 148 27.63 10.50 7.04
CA GLY A 148 27.45 9.91 5.72
C GLY A 148 26.11 10.29 5.07
N PRO A 149 25.86 9.85 3.81
CA PRO A 149 24.59 10.08 3.15
C PRO A 149 23.45 9.53 4.01
N TYR A 150 22.36 10.29 4.06
CA TYR A 150 21.18 10.01 4.87
C TYR A 150 21.44 9.75 6.37
N SER A 151 22.37 10.50 6.96
CA SER A 151 22.47 10.54 8.41
C SER A 151 21.24 11.20 9.04
N VAL A 152 20.76 10.63 10.15
CA VAL A 152 19.68 11.20 10.95
C VAL A 152 20.11 12.45 11.70
N LEU A 153 21.42 12.60 11.95
CA LEU A 153 21.99 13.76 12.63
C LEU A 153 22.09 14.95 11.68
N GLY A 154 21.59 16.10 12.13
CA GLY A 154 21.67 17.31 11.34
C GLY A 154 20.68 18.37 11.80
N LYS A 155 20.82 19.56 11.21
CA LYS A 155 19.79 20.60 11.32
C LYS A 155 18.56 20.19 10.50
N PRO A 156 17.37 20.69 10.83
CA PRO A 156 16.19 20.41 10.03
C PRO A 156 16.34 20.83 8.56
N THR A 157 15.95 19.92 7.66
CA THR A 157 15.94 20.17 6.21
C THR A 157 14.56 20.52 5.66
N ILE A 158 13.52 20.35 6.47
CA ILE A 158 12.13 20.75 6.18
C ILE A 158 11.58 21.61 7.31
N THR A 159 10.58 22.45 7.02
CA THR A 159 9.97 23.34 8.03
C THR A 159 8.83 22.68 8.79
N ALA A 160 8.50 23.21 9.97
CA ALA A 160 7.31 22.79 10.74
C ALA A 160 6.01 22.88 9.93
N ASP A 161 5.84 23.95 9.15
CA ASP A 161 4.66 24.14 8.29
C ASP A 161 4.61 23.11 7.17
N PHE A 162 5.76 22.74 6.60
CA PHE A 162 5.83 21.70 5.58
C PHE A 162 5.44 20.34 6.16
N ILE A 163 5.98 19.97 7.33
CA ILE A 163 5.57 18.77 8.06
C ILE A 163 4.05 18.76 8.26
N ASN A 164 3.49 19.89 8.68
CA ASN A 164 2.05 19.99 8.92
C ASN A 164 1.22 19.81 7.63
N LYS A 165 1.69 20.36 6.50
CA LYS A 165 1.06 20.15 5.19
C LYS A 165 1.08 18.68 4.78
N VAL A 166 2.20 17.97 4.98
CA VAL A 166 2.28 16.54 4.70
C VAL A 166 1.29 15.76 5.56
N LEU A 167 1.28 15.99 6.88
CA LEU A 167 0.34 15.30 7.79
C LEU A 167 -1.12 15.56 7.41
N GLN A 168 -1.46 16.80 7.04
CA GLN A 168 -2.81 17.17 6.60
C GLN A 168 -3.19 16.49 5.28
N ASP A 169 -2.28 16.48 4.29
CA ASP A 169 -2.51 15.90 2.96
C ASP A 169 -2.78 14.38 3.03
N TYR A 170 -2.20 13.69 4.01
CA TYR A 170 -2.43 12.27 4.26
C TYR A 170 -3.63 11.99 5.18
N GLY A 171 -4.34 13.01 5.67
CA GLY A 171 -5.46 12.83 6.60
C GLY A 171 -5.02 12.28 7.97
N SER A 172 -3.80 12.59 8.40
CA SER A 172 -3.24 12.09 9.66
C SER A 172 -4.03 12.61 10.87
N PRO A 173 -4.33 11.77 11.89
CA PRO A 173 -4.81 12.23 13.19
C PRO A 173 -3.80 13.11 13.95
N ALA A 174 -2.55 13.16 13.50
CA ALA A 174 -1.52 14.07 14.02
C ALA A 174 -1.43 15.40 13.24
N ALA A 175 -2.36 15.67 12.31
CA ALA A 175 -2.44 16.98 11.65
C ALA A 175 -2.56 18.11 12.70
N GLY A 176 -1.85 19.22 12.47
CA GLY A 176 -1.68 20.30 13.44
C GLY A 176 -0.45 20.14 14.35
N LYS A 177 0.20 18.97 14.37
CA LYS A 177 1.34 18.69 15.28
C LYS A 177 2.73 18.85 14.66
N GLY A 178 2.80 19.37 13.44
CA GLY A 178 4.08 19.53 12.72
C GLY A 178 5.14 20.33 13.48
N LYS A 179 4.74 21.37 14.22
CA LYS A 179 5.65 22.15 15.07
C LYS A 179 6.26 21.32 16.20
N ALA A 180 5.46 20.49 16.89
CA ALA A 180 5.98 19.64 17.97
C ALA A 180 6.98 18.61 17.43
N LEU A 181 6.68 17.97 16.28
CA LEU A 181 7.60 17.04 15.63
C LEU A 181 8.91 17.73 15.21
N TYR A 182 8.84 18.97 14.70
CA TYR A 182 9.99 19.78 14.32
C TYR A 182 10.84 20.18 15.53
N ASP A 183 10.21 20.75 16.57
CA ASP A 183 10.90 21.26 17.76
C ASP A 183 11.65 20.13 18.48
N LEU A 184 11.07 18.92 18.53
CA LEU A 184 11.75 17.74 19.05
C LEU A 184 12.95 17.34 18.18
N GLY A 185 12.84 17.41 16.85
CA GLY A 185 13.99 17.20 15.96
C GLY A 185 15.14 18.15 16.28
N VAL A 186 14.84 19.44 16.42
CA VAL A 186 15.82 20.45 16.87
C VAL A 186 16.41 20.11 18.23
N GLN A 187 15.55 19.78 19.21
CA GLN A 187 15.97 19.46 20.56
C GLN A 187 16.91 18.25 20.59
N TYR A 188 16.64 17.22 19.79
CA TYR A 188 17.44 15.99 19.77
C TYR A 188 18.61 16.02 18.76
N GLY A 189 18.75 17.09 17.98
CA GLY A 189 19.76 17.19 16.93
C GLY A 189 19.54 16.19 15.80
N ILE A 190 18.28 15.82 15.55
CA ILE A 190 17.85 14.92 14.50
C ILE A 190 17.04 15.72 13.48
N ASP A 191 17.35 15.56 12.20
CA ASP A 191 16.56 16.17 11.13
C ASP A 191 15.14 15.57 11.13
N PRO A 192 14.07 16.36 11.37
CA PRO A 192 12.71 15.85 11.57
C PRO A 192 12.12 15.18 10.32
N VAL A 193 12.74 15.34 9.14
CA VAL A 193 12.37 14.58 7.94
C VAL A 193 12.43 13.06 8.17
N TYR A 194 13.36 12.58 9.01
CA TYR A 194 13.47 11.14 9.29
C TYR A 194 12.37 10.66 10.23
N ALA A 195 12.01 11.44 11.25
CA ALA A 195 10.87 11.11 12.10
C ALA A 195 9.59 11.04 11.26
N LEU A 196 9.40 11.99 10.36
CA LEU A 196 8.27 11.98 9.42
C LEU A 196 8.31 10.74 8.51
N ALA A 197 9.49 10.32 8.04
CA ALA A 197 9.62 9.19 7.11
C ALA A 197 9.33 7.85 7.79
N PHE A 198 9.81 7.67 9.02
CA PHE A 198 9.42 6.54 9.85
C PHE A 198 7.91 6.57 10.11
N PHE A 199 7.33 7.73 10.44
CA PHE A 199 5.89 7.80 10.72
C PHE A 199 5.02 7.39 9.53
N LEU A 200 5.41 7.79 8.32
CA LEU A 200 4.78 7.33 7.09
C LEU A 200 4.88 5.81 6.96
N HIS A 201 6.11 5.28 7.06
CA HIS A 201 6.36 3.85 6.86
C HIS A 201 5.62 2.97 7.88
N GLU A 202 5.57 3.40 9.13
CA GLU A 202 5.08 2.62 10.26
C GLU A 202 3.55 2.53 10.33
N SER A 203 2.84 3.56 9.86
CA SER A 203 1.38 3.63 10.11
C SER A 203 0.62 4.56 9.16
N GLY A 204 1.27 5.09 8.11
CA GLY A 204 0.64 6.08 7.25
C GLY A 204 0.27 7.31 8.04
N PHE A 205 1.20 7.78 8.89
CA PHE A 205 0.97 8.89 9.82
C PHE A 205 -0.16 8.62 10.82
N GLY A 206 -0.24 7.42 11.37
CA GLY A 206 -1.21 7.07 12.41
C GLY A 206 -2.60 6.70 11.91
N THR A 207 -2.79 6.57 10.59
CA THR A 207 -4.09 6.18 10.01
C THR A 207 -4.31 4.67 10.04
N GLN A 208 -3.26 3.89 10.25
CA GLN A 208 -3.25 2.43 10.15
C GLN A 208 -2.51 1.80 11.35
N GLY A 209 -2.74 0.52 11.59
CA GLY A 209 -2.05 -0.25 12.63
C GLY A 209 -2.29 0.24 14.06
N GLU A 210 -1.37 -0.11 14.96
CA GLU A 210 -1.44 0.19 16.40
C GLU A 210 -1.36 1.69 16.71
N ALA A 211 -0.72 2.47 15.84
CA ALA A 211 -0.60 3.92 15.98
C ALA A 211 -1.97 4.62 16.08
N ARG A 212 -3.06 4.01 15.58
CA ARG A 212 -4.44 4.52 15.69
C ARG A 212 -4.92 4.70 17.14
N VAL A 213 -4.38 3.91 18.06
CA VAL A 213 -4.80 3.92 19.48
C VAL A 213 -3.65 4.22 20.44
N THR A 214 -2.40 3.98 20.02
CA THR A 214 -1.21 4.18 20.86
C THR A 214 -0.61 5.57 20.75
N HIS A 215 -0.94 6.35 19.72
CA HIS A 215 -0.21 7.59 19.37
C HIS A 215 1.31 7.39 19.21
N SER A 216 1.75 6.19 18.86
CA SER A 216 3.15 5.82 18.72
C SER A 216 3.60 6.01 17.27
N LEU A 217 4.41 7.04 17.01
CA LEU A 217 4.94 7.32 15.67
C LEU A 217 5.70 6.13 15.08
N GLY A 218 6.43 5.41 15.93
CA GLY A 218 7.31 4.33 15.53
C GLY A 218 6.87 2.95 15.99
N ASN A 219 5.61 2.78 16.40
CA ASN A 219 5.09 1.52 16.98
C ASN A 219 5.96 0.92 18.10
N LEU A 220 6.52 1.79 18.96
CA LEU A 220 7.41 1.40 20.06
C LEU A 220 6.80 0.27 20.89
N ARG A 221 7.61 -0.76 21.15
CA ARG A 221 7.31 -1.81 22.13
C ARG A 221 7.17 -1.25 23.53
N CYS A 222 6.58 -2.03 24.43
CA CYS A 222 6.35 -1.61 25.81
C CYS A 222 7.63 -1.08 26.47
N ILE A 223 7.51 0.12 27.05
CA ILE A 223 8.55 0.82 27.79
C ILE A 223 7.99 1.23 29.16
N PRO A 224 8.86 1.42 30.19
CA PRO A 224 8.44 1.90 31.49
C PRO A 224 7.67 3.23 31.41
N ASN A 225 6.80 3.46 32.40
CA ASN A 225 6.04 4.71 32.58
C ASN A 225 4.98 5.03 31.50
N TYR A 226 4.72 4.12 30.57
CA TYR A 226 3.62 4.21 29.62
C TYR A 226 2.79 2.92 29.66
N ASP A 227 1.52 3.01 29.28
CA ASP A 227 0.65 1.85 29.23
C ASP A 227 1.15 0.86 28.17
N CYS A 228 1.12 -0.43 28.51
CA CYS A 228 1.51 -1.51 27.62
C CYS A 228 0.25 -2.26 27.18
N ILE A 229 -0.19 -2.00 25.95
CA ILE A 229 -1.43 -2.57 25.38
C ILE A 229 -1.11 -3.68 24.38
N ASP A 230 -2.11 -4.51 24.05
CA ASP A 230 -2.01 -5.54 23.01
C ASP A 230 -0.82 -6.51 23.21
N GLN A 231 -0.64 -6.94 24.47
CA GLN A 231 0.45 -7.82 24.89
C GLN A 231 0.43 -9.20 24.23
N ASP A 232 -0.76 -9.66 23.82
CA ASP A 232 -0.98 -10.86 23.02
C ASP A 232 -0.44 -10.73 21.58
N ARG A 233 -0.15 -9.49 21.14
CA ARG A 233 0.40 -9.13 19.83
C ARG A 233 1.79 -8.49 19.95
N GLY A 234 2.50 -8.88 21.01
CA GLY A 234 3.87 -8.47 21.33
C GLY A 234 4.02 -7.13 22.07
N GLY A 235 2.92 -6.49 22.46
CA GLY A 235 2.92 -5.36 23.39
C GLY A 235 3.43 -4.03 22.81
N TYR A 236 2.59 -3.00 22.84
CA TYR A 236 2.93 -1.66 22.36
C TYR A 236 2.79 -0.62 23.45
N ALA A 237 3.72 0.33 23.48
CA ALA A 237 3.64 1.50 24.33
C ALA A 237 2.54 2.44 23.82
N SER A 238 1.56 2.72 24.69
CA SER A 238 0.49 3.67 24.43
C SER A 238 0.80 5.01 25.11
N PHE A 239 0.79 6.07 24.30
CA PHE A 239 1.12 7.43 24.71
C PHE A 239 -0.16 8.27 24.88
N PRO A 240 -0.20 9.16 25.89
CA PRO A 240 -1.34 10.06 26.10
C PRO A 240 -1.58 11.05 24.95
N SER A 241 -0.55 11.30 24.11
CA SER A 241 -0.63 12.19 22.95
C SER A 241 0.43 11.84 21.91
N TRP A 242 0.21 12.31 20.66
CA TRP A 242 1.20 12.21 19.59
C TRP A 242 2.53 12.84 19.96
N GLU A 243 2.53 13.98 20.65
CA GLU A 243 3.74 14.68 21.06
C GLU A 243 4.60 13.85 22.03
N GLU A 244 3.98 13.11 22.96
CA GLU A 244 4.73 12.19 23.84
C GLU A 244 5.25 10.97 23.07
N GLY A 245 4.50 10.45 22.09
CA GLY A 245 4.99 9.40 21.19
C GLY A 245 6.16 9.86 20.30
N PHE A 246 6.11 11.08 19.77
CA PHE A 246 7.19 11.69 19.00
C PHE A 246 8.46 11.78 19.84
N LYS A 247 8.32 12.29 21.05
CA LYS A 247 9.42 12.46 21.99
C LYS A 247 10.06 11.11 22.37
N ALA A 248 9.25 10.08 22.60
CA ALA A 248 9.75 8.74 22.87
C ALA A 248 10.55 8.18 21.67
N TRP A 249 10.07 8.38 20.44
CA TRP A 249 10.80 7.99 19.24
C TRP A 249 12.12 8.74 19.08
N TYR A 250 12.13 10.07 19.28
CA TYR A 250 13.38 10.85 19.21
C TYR A 250 14.36 10.43 20.31
N ALA A 251 13.89 10.18 21.54
CA ALA A 251 14.72 9.66 22.61
C ALA A 251 15.31 8.30 22.24
N LEU A 252 14.52 7.39 21.67
CA LEU A 252 14.99 6.10 21.21
C LEU A 252 16.13 6.25 20.18
N ILE A 253 15.88 6.98 19.09
CA ILE A 253 16.88 7.15 18.01
C ILE A 253 18.12 7.88 18.53
N ARG A 254 17.95 9.00 19.26
CA ARG A 254 19.09 9.81 19.69
C ARG A 254 19.90 9.17 20.81
N ASN A 255 19.23 8.58 21.79
CA ASN A 255 19.88 8.12 23.01
C ASN A 255 20.26 6.64 22.97
N LEU A 256 19.55 5.79 22.22
CA LEU A 256 19.97 4.39 22.05
C LEU A 256 20.82 4.25 20.79
N TYR A 257 20.22 4.46 19.62
CA TYR A 257 20.87 4.16 18.34
C TYR A 257 22.11 5.03 18.10
N VAL A 258 21.98 6.35 18.25
CA VAL A 258 23.10 7.26 18.03
C VAL A 258 24.06 7.24 19.22
N ALA A 259 23.62 7.62 20.42
CA ALA A 259 24.53 7.87 21.53
C ALA A 259 25.22 6.61 22.04
N GLN A 260 24.51 5.49 22.11
CA GLN A 260 25.06 4.26 22.70
C GLN A 260 25.62 3.32 21.65
N TRP A 261 24.98 3.22 20.48
CA TRP A 261 25.39 2.27 19.44
C TRP A 261 26.16 2.89 18.27
N GLY A 262 26.25 4.22 18.18
CA GLY A 262 26.96 4.90 17.09
C GLY A 262 26.30 4.76 15.72
N LYS A 263 25.05 4.32 15.66
CA LYS A 263 24.26 4.18 14.43
C LYS A 263 23.68 5.53 14.06
N THR A 264 24.24 6.15 13.03
CA THR A 264 23.95 7.54 12.64
C THR A 264 23.24 7.66 11.30
N THR A 265 23.15 6.60 10.50
CA THR A 265 22.43 6.58 9.21
C THR A 265 21.28 5.58 9.23
N ILE A 266 20.28 5.77 8.38
CA ILE A 266 19.17 4.81 8.28
C ILE A 266 19.64 3.41 7.84
N ASP A 267 20.67 3.29 7.00
CA ASP A 267 21.30 2.01 6.65
C ASP A 267 21.86 1.27 7.87
N GLN A 268 22.28 2.00 8.91
CA GLN A 268 22.77 1.41 10.17
C GLN A 268 21.66 1.15 11.18
N ILE A 269 20.61 1.98 11.18
CA ILE A 269 19.51 1.97 12.16
C ILE A 269 18.49 0.88 11.79
N ILE A 270 18.01 0.87 10.54
CA ILE A 270 16.87 0.03 10.11
C ILE A 270 17.12 -1.47 10.32
N PRO A 271 18.29 -2.05 9.99
CA PRO A 271 18.55 -3.47 10.22
C PRO A 271 18.48 -3.88 11.70
N THR A 272 18.56 -2.92 12.62
CA THR A 272 18.38 -3.16 14.06
C THR A 272 16.96 -2.81 14.49
N TYR A 273 16.36 -1.76 13.94
CA TYR A 273 15.03 -1.29 14.28
C TYR A 273 13.91 -2.22 13.79
N ALA A 274 14.06 -2.79 12.59
CA ALA A 274 13.09 -3.68 11.93
C ALA A 274 13.86 -4.80 11.20
N PRO A 275 14.46 -5.76 11.94
CA PRO A 275 15.32 -6.78 11.36
C PRO A 275 14.50 -7.81 10.58
N ARG A 276 15.15 -8.46 9.60
CA ARG A 276 14.56 -9.56 8.82
C ARG A 276 14.11 -10.74 9.67
N ALA A 277 14.74 -10.95 10.83
CA ALA A 277 14.36 -12.00 11.79
C ALA A 277 12.88 -11.91 12.20
N ASP A 278 12.31 -10.71 12.18
CA ASP A 278 10.90 -10.47 12.53
C ASP A 278 10.01 -10.37 11.27
N ASN A 279 10.48 -10.93 10.15
CA ASN A 279 9.85 -10.92 8.84
C ASN A 279 9.76 -9.53 8.16
N ASN A 280 10.68 -8.63 8.49
CA ASN A 280 10.84 -7.35 7.78
C ASN A 280 11.68 -7.50 6.49
N ASP A 281 11.47 -6.59 5.55
CA ASP A 281 12.38 -6.36 4.43
C ASP A 281 13.17 -5.07 4.69
N GLU A 282 14.35 -5.22 5.29
CA GLU A 282 15.24 -4.12 5.64
C GLU A 282 15.60 -3.24 4.44
N LYS A 283 15.81 -3.86 3.26
CA LYS A 283 16.18 -3.13 2.04
C LYS A 283 15.01 -2.32 1.52
N ALA A 284 13.81 -2.91 1.49
CA ALA A 284 12.61 -2.19 1.10
C ALA A 284 12.31 -1.03 2.07
N TYR A 285 12.46 -1.24 3.38
CA TYR A 285 12.31 -0.19 4.39
C TYR A 285 13.31 0.96 4.14
N ILE A 286 14.61 0.65 4.04
CA ILE A 286 15.65 1.65 3.75
C ILE A 286 15.31 2.47 2.51
N ASN A 287 14.91 1.79 1.42
CA ASN A 287 14.55 2.46 0.17
C ASN A 287 13.32 3.36 0.32
N ALA A 288 12.27 2.90 1.01
CA ALA A 288 11.06 3.69 1.26
C ALA A 288 11.34 4.95 2.08
N VAL A 289 12.17 4.84 3.11
CA VAL A 289 12.58 6.00 3.94
C VAL A 289 13.41 6.97 3.12
N LYS A 290 14.42 6.50 2.37
CA LYS A 290 15.24 7.36 1.51
C LYS A 290 14.40 8.10 0.49
N HIS A 291 13.49 7.40 -0.19
CA HIS A 291 12.58 7.98 -1.17
C HIS A 291 11.69 9.08 -0.58
N SER A 292 11.13 8.84 0.61
CA SER A 292 10.31 9.84 1.32
C SER A 292 11.13 11.07 1.73
N VAL A 293 12.34 10.85 2.25
CA VAL A 293 13.26 11.92 2.64
C VAL A 293 13.63 12.81 1.46
N ASP A 294 14.00 12.22 0.32
CA ASP A 294 14.40 12.96 -0.87
C ASP A 294 13.22 13.75 -1.46
N THR A 295 12.05 13.14 -1.51
CA THR A 295 10.80 13.78 -1.97
C THR A 295 10.49 15.04 -1.15
N TRP A 296 10.52 14.94 0.17
CA TRP A 296 10.17 16.06 1.04
C TRP A 296 11.24 17.15 1.07
N ARG A 297 12.52 16.78 0.95
CA ARG A 297 13.60 17.77 0.77
C ARG A 297 13.47 18.52 -0.55
N ALA A 298 12.88 17.91 -1.58
CA ALA A 298 12.54 18.58 -2.83
C ALA A 298 11.25 19.43 -2.74
N GLY A 299 10.56 19.46 -1.59
CA GLY A 299 9.34 20.24 -1.38
C GLY A 299 8.08 19.62 -1.98
N THR A 300 8.13 18.36 -2.39
CA THR A 300 6.96 17.62 -2.90
C THR A 300 6.26 16.90 -1.76
N LEU A 301 4.93 16.95 -1.66
CA LEU A 301 4.21 16.41 -0.48
C LEU A 301 4.12 14.88 -0.45
N ARG A 302 4.02 14.22 -1.61
CA ARG A 302 3.83 12.77 -1.72
C ARG A 302 5.01 12.13 -2.46
N PRO A 303 5.61 11.06 -1.91
CA PRO A 303 6.62 10.25 -2.59
C PRO A 303 6.01 9.45 -3.75
#